data_AF-A0A9P0JR08-F1
#
_entry.id   AF-A0A9P0JR08-F1
#
_cell.length_a   1.000
_cell.length_b   1.000
_cell.length_c   1.000
_cell.angle_alpha   90.00
_cell.angle_beta   90.00
_cell.angle_gamma   90.00
#
_symmetry.space_group_name_H-M   'P 1'
#
loop_
_entity.id
_entity.type
_entity.pdbx_description
1 polymer ?
#
loop_
_entity_poly.entity_id
_entity_poly.type
_entity_poly.pdbx_seq_one_letter_code
_entity_poly.pdbx_strand_id
1 'polypeptide(L)'
;MELKCLKERCSANLQKYYESKGHQKKQIQSGGFQDLRRDLQAVIGTRANINIAQIENYGGETFLSEELAIVILQDTKHAFERCQLLSKPNERAANATQILDRLINSLLIEHVDYAVELGLQAIPVVEGTKNPPVVYFFTIVYQANNITHLVEKQFMDLVVPLVENTQKYNDCLQKKKFVLEDTERKINTGLDRCLNAVTTWVKLYLQSEQKKSDFKPDTDDFDTVASPACKSVLNYVSGMIKEINTTLDGNNVSAVLQELGLRLHRVVYDHMLQFQYNTAGAMVAICDLNEYRSCCKQMGPLVTELFETLHALCNLLLVKPENLQQVCSEDSLVNLDKSVLHNFIQLRSDFKVQKQNIFLRS
;
A
#
# COMPACT_ATOMS: atom_id res chain seq x y z
N MET A 1 -23.59 38.41 -4.89
CA MET A 1 -24.76 37.51 -4.90
C MET A 1 -24.37 36.10 -5.31
N GLU A 2 -23.77 35.93 -6.50
CA GLU A 2 -23.33 34.64 -7.05
C GLU A 2 -22.53 33.77 -6.06
N LEU A 3 -21.40 34.29 -5.54
CA LEU A 3 -20.54 33.54 -4.62
C LEU A 3 -21.22 33.13 -3.31
N LYS A 4 -22.19 33.94 -2.84
CA LYS A 4 -22.97 33.61 -1.64
C LYS A 4 -23.90 32.43 -1.92
N CYS A 5 -24.65 32.48 -3.02
CA CYS A 5 -25.53 31.40 -3.45
C CYS A 5 -24.74 30.10 -3.73
N LEU A 6 -23.60 30.20 -4.40
CA LEU A 6 -22.74 29.04 -4.67
C LEU A 6 -22.23 28.42 -3.36
N LYS A 7 -21.76 29.24 -2.41
CA LYS A 7 -21.32 28.76 -1.09
C LYS A 7 -22.45 28.03 -0.37
N GLU A 8 -23.63 28.62 -0.30
CA GLU A 8 -24.79 28.04 0.39
C GLU A 8 -25.18 26.68 -0.24
N ARG A 9 -25.19 26.58 -1.57
CA ARG A 9 -25.47 25.32 -2.29
C ARG A 9 -24.43 24.24 -2.02
N CYS A 10 -23.14 24.56 -2.18
CA CYS A 10 -22.07 23.61 -1.93
C CYS A 10 -22.10 23.09 -0.49
N SER A 11 -22.28 24.00 0.48
CA SER A 11 -22.38 23.63 1.90
C SER A 11 -23.61 22.78 2.19
N ALA A 12 -24.77 23.08 1.61
CA ALA A 12 -25.97 22.25 1.76
C ALA A 12 -25.81 20.85 1.15
N ASN A 13 -25.16 20.74 -0.02
CA ASN A 13 -24.88 19.46 -0.66
C ASN A 13 -23.92 18.60 0.17
N LEU A 14 -22.84 19.20 0.69
CA LEU A 14 -21.90 18.52 1.60
C LEU A 14 -22.61 18.07 2.87
N GLN A 15 -23.37 18.95 3.52
CA GLN A 15 -24.09 18.63 4.74
C GLN A 15 -25.07 17.47 4.53
N LYS A 16 -25.88 17.53 3.47
CA LYS A 16 -26.82 16.46 3.12
C LYS A 16 -26.10 15.12 2.91
N TYR A 17 -24.94 15.13 2.25
CA TYR A 17 -24.15 13.92 2.05
C TYR A 17 -23.68 13.33 3.39
N TYR A 18 -23.03 14.13 4.24
CA TYR A 18 -22.51 13.63 5.51
C TYR A 18 -23.64 13.20 6.48
N GLU A 19 -24.77 13.91 6.50
CA GLU A 19 -25.97 13.50 7.24
C GLU A 19 -26.52 12.16 6.74
N SER A 20 -26.53 11.92 5.42
CA SER A 20 -26.96 10.65 4.84
C SER A 20 -26.06 9.47 5.23
N LYS A 21 -24.80 9.76 5.58
CA LYS A 21 -23.84 8.79 6.11
C LYS A 21 -23.84 8.69 7.64
N GLY A 22 -24.70 9.44 8.33
CA GLY A 22 -24.71 9.51 9.79
C GLY A 22 -23.41 10.07 10.37
N HIS A 23 -22.66 10.85 9.59
CA HIS A 23 -21.33 11.33 9.96
C HIS A 23 -21.34 12.82 10.27
N GLN A 24 -20.74 13.18 11.40
CA GLN A 24 -20.49 14.57 11.74
C GLN A 24 -19.01 14.86 11.52
N LYS A 25 -18.70 15.83 10.65
CA LYS A 25 -17.32 16.24 10.41
C LYS A 25 -16.66 16.69 11.71
N LYS A 26 -15.54 16.05 12.04
CA LYS A 26 -14.69 16.41 13.18
C LYS A 26 -13.48 17.19 12.68
N GLN A 27 -12.93 18.06 13.52
CA GLN A 27 -11.63 18.65 13.24
C GLN A 27 -10.58 17.56 13.43
N ILE A 28 -9.96 17.13 12.33
CA ILE A 28 -8.95 16.10 12.37
C ILE A 28 -7.64 16.74 12.82
N GLN A 29 -7.06 16.26 13.92
CA GLN A 29 -5.73 16.68 14.35
C GLN A 29 -4.69 16.02 13.44
N SER A 30 -4.49 16.57 12.25
CA SER A 30 -3.39 16.17 11.37
C SER A 30 -2.06 16.66 11.98
N GLY A 31 -1.16 15.75 12.36
CA GLY A 31 0.14 16.15 12.88
C GLY A 31 1.00 15.02 13.45
N GLY A 32 2.32 15.24 13.43
CA GLY A 32 3.33 14.22 13.72
C GLY A 32 3.25 13.56 15.11
N PHE A 33 2.50 14.11 16.06
CA PHE A 33 2.30 13.44 17.36
C PHE A 33 1.33 12.25 17.27
N GLN A 34 0.27 12.34 16.48
CA GLN A 34 -0.62 11.19 16.24
C GLN A 34 0.08 10.11 15.43
N ASP A 35 0.85 10.52 14.41
CA ASP A 35 1.69 9.62 13.63
C ASP A 35 2.74 8.93 14.51
N LEU A 36 3.45 9.68 15.36
CA LEU A 36 4.40 9.14 16.32
C LEU A 36 3.74 8.14 17.28
N ARG A 37 2.56 8.48 17.81
CA ARG A 37 1.80 7.60 18.72
C ARG A 37 1.43 6.28 18.04
N ARG A 38 1.02 6.36 16.76
CA ARG A 38 0.68 5.19 15.94
C ARG A 38 1.90 4.36 15.58
N ASP A 39 3.00 4.99 15.19
CA ASP A 39 4.27 4.32 14.87
C ASP A 39 4.83 3.62 16.12
N LEU A 40 4.74 4.26 17.28
CA LEU A 40 5.05 3.64 18.57
C LEU A 40 4.16 2.44 18.85
N GLN A 41 2.86 2.50 18.56
CA GLN A 41 1.97 1.34 18.72
C GLN A 41 2.34 0.19 17.77
N ALA A 42 2.71 0.48 16.53
CA ALA A 42 3.17 -0.55 15.59
C ALA A 42 4.47 -1.25 16.07
N VAL A 43 5.37 -0.52 16.74
CA VAL A 43 6.64 -1.06 17.27
C VAL A 43 6.47 -1.73 18.64
N ILE A 44 5.67 -1.15 19.54
CA ILE A 44 5.57 -1.54 20.96
C ILE A 44 4.35 -2.42 21.25
N GLY A 45 3.26 -2.28 20.49
CA GLY A 45 2.02 -3.06 20.66
C GLY A 45 2.24 -4.57 20.55
N THR A 46 3.26 -5.00 19.79
CA THR A 46 3.68 -6.41 19.72
C THR A 46 4.31 -6.94 21.01
N ARG A 47 4.73 -6.07 21.94
CA ARG A 47 5.42 -6.41 23.19
C ARG A 47 4.63 -6.09 24.46
N ALA A 48 3.68 -5.17 24.38
CA ALA A 48 2.82 -4.80 25.50
C ALA A 48 1.40 -4.54 24.96
N ASN A 49 0.39 -5.14 25.59
CA ASN A 49 -1.04 -5.03 25.29
C ASN A 49 -1.59 -3.60 25.58
N ILE A 50 -0.90 -2.56 25.09
CA ILE A 50 -1.26 -1.17 25.31
C ILE A 50 -2.02 -0.70 24.07
N ASN A 51 -3.33 -0.57 24.21
CA ASN A 51 -4.20 -0.07 23.16
C ASN A 51 -4.10 1.46 23.15
N ILE A 52 -3.14 1.97 22.38
CA ILE A 52 -2.75 3.38 22.42
C ILE A 52 -3.64 4.24 21.52
N ALA A 53 -4.31 3.73 20.49
CA ALA A 53 -5.26 4.51 19.69
C ALA A 53 -6.51 3.70 19.34
N GLN A 54 -7.70 4.26 19.58
CA GLN A 54 -8.93 3.73 18.99
C GLN A 54 -8.93 4.08 17.50
N ILE A 55 -8.58 3.11 16.66
CA ILE A 55 -8.69 3.24 15.20
C ILE A 55 -10.16 3.03 14.83
N GLU A 56 -10.83 4.11 14.44
CA GLU A 56 -12.22 4.08 13.97
C GLU A 56 -12.23 3.90 12.45
N ASN A 57 -12.69 2.76 11.97
CA ASN A 57 -12.69 2.41 10.54
C ASN A 57 -14.02 2.68 9.82
N TYR A 58 -15.02 3.20 10.54
CA TYR A 58 -16.37 3.53 10.03
C TYR A 58 -17.01 2.41 9.19
N GLY A 59 -16.71 1.14 9.48
CA GLY A 59 -17.23 0.02 8.70
C GLY A 59 -16.77 -0.02 7.24
N GLY A 60 -15.68 0.67 6.89
CA GLY A 60 -15.17 0.78 5.52
C GLY A 60 -15.82 1.88 4.67
N GLU A 61 -16.66 2.74 5.26
CA GLU A 61 -17.17 3.92 4.57
C GLU A 61 -16.01 4.85 4.17
N THR A 62 -15.93 5.19 2.88
CA THR A 62 -14.83 5.98 2.33
C THR A 62 -15.01 7.46 2.53
N PHE A 63 -16.25 7.91 2.77
CA PHE A 63 -16.64 9.33 2.78
C PHE A 63 -16.30 10.08 1.49
N LEU A 64 -16.06 9.36 0.40
CA LEU A 64 -15.94 9.91 -0.95
C LEU A 64 -17.17 9.54 -1.77
N SER A 65 -17.64 10.50 -2.54
CA SER A 65 -18.80 10.35 -3.43
C SER A 65 -18.54 11.10 -4.73
N GLU A 66 -18.46 10.35 -5.82
CA GLU A 66 -18.36 10.89 -7.18
C GLU A 66 -19.66 11.60 -7.57
N GLU A 67 -20.81 11.13 -7.10
CA GLU A 67 -22.11 11.79 -7.32
C GLU A 67 -22.13 13.19 -6.71
N LEU A 68 -21.69 13.32 -5.45
CA LEU A 68 -21.57 14.63 -4.80
C LEU A 68 -20.58 15.53 -5.55
N ALA A 69 -19.45 14.97 -5.99
CA ALA A 69 -18.48 15.69 -6.80
C ALA A 69 -19.12 16.23 -8.08
N ILE A 70 -19.84 15.39 -8.82
CA ILE A 70 -20.55 15.79 -10.05
C ILE A 70 -21.54 16.93 -9.76
N VAL A 71 -22.32 16.85 -8.67
CA VAL A 71 -23.25 17.91 -8.29
C VAL A 71 -22.52 19.24 -8.02
N ILE A 72 -21.43 19.22 -7.26
CA ILE A 72 -20.64 20.43 -6.97
C ILE A 72 -20.00 20.98 -8.25
N LEU A 73 -19.46 20.12 -9.11
CA LEU A 73 -18.88 20.50 -10.41
C LEU A 73 -19.92 21.10 -11.36
N GLN A 74 -21.15 20.60 -11.35
CA GLN A 74 -22.26 21.18 -12.12
C GLN A 74 -22.65 22.57 -11.59
N ASP A 75 -22.73 22.72 -10.26
CA ASP A 75 -23.04 24.00 -9.62
C ASP A 75 -21.97 25.07 -9.95
N THR A 76 -20.69 24.70 -9.89
CA THR A 76 -19.58 25.59 -10.25
C THR A 76 -19.49 25.82 -11.75
N LYS A 77 -19.84 24.84 -12.60
CA LYS A 77 -19.91 25.00 -14.06
C LYS A 77 -20.85 26.13 -14.43
N HIS A 78 -22.08 26.09 -13.93
CA HIS A 78 -23.07 27.14 -14.18
C HIS A 78 -22.60 28.50 -13.64
N ALA A 79 -21.85 28.51 -12.53
CA ALA A 79 -21.26 29.75 -12.02
C ALA A 79 -20.18 30.31 -12.97
N PHE A 80 -19.31 29.47 -13.54
CA PHE A 80 -18.32 29.88 -14.54
C PHE A 80 -18.98 30.40 -15.83
N GLU A 81 -20.03 29.73 -16.32
CA GLU A 81 -20.78 30.16 -17.50
C GLU A 81 -21.46 31.53 -17.27
N ARG A 82 -22.09 31.73 -16.10
CA ARG A 82 -22.64 33.04 -15.72
C ARG A 82 -21.55 34.09 -15.57
N CYS A 83 -20.40 33.72 -15.00
CA CYS A 83 -19.25 34.62 -14.88
C CYS A 83 -18.75 35.09 -16.24
N GLN A 84 -18.66 34.18 -17.22
CA GLN A 84 -18.26 34.50 -18.59
C GLN A 84 -19.24 35.50 -19.25
N LEU A 85 -20.55 35.26 -19.10
CA LEU A 85 -21.59 36.06 -19.75
C LEU A 85 -21.85 37.40 -19.07
N LEU A 86 -21.83 37.45 -17.74
CA LEU A 86 -22.33 38.59 -16.97
C LEU A 86 -21.24 39.48 -16.35
N SER A 87 -20.01 38.98 -16.20
CA SER A 87 -18.92 39.79 -15.65
C SER A 87 -18.43 40.81 -16.68
N LYS A 88 -18.08 42.01 -16.19
CA LYS A 88 -17.33 42.99 -16.99
C LYS A 88 -15.99 42.38 -17.41
N PRO A 89 -15.47 42.69 -18.62
CA PRO A 89 -14.24 42.08 -19.12
C PRO A 89 -13.02 42.21 -18.18
N ASN A 90 -12.88 43.36 -17.51
CA ASN A 90 -11.78 43.64 -16.58
C ASN A 90 -11.91 42.96 -15.21
N GLU A 91 -13.12 42.55 -14.81
CA GLU A 91 -13.40 41.89 -13.53
C GLU A 91 -13.52 40.36 -13.67
N ARG A 92 -13.70 39.87 -14.91
CA ARG A 92 -14.00 38.47 -15.22
C ARG A 92 -13.00 37.48 -14.61
N ALA A 93 -11.69 37.72 -14.79
CA ALA A 93 -10.67 36.83 -14.25
C ALA A 93 -10.66 36.80 -12.71
N ALA A 94 -10.89 37.95 -12.05
CA ALA A 94 -10.98 38.02 -10.60
C ALA A 94 -12.23 37.28 -10.08
N ASN A 95 -13.36 37.39 -10.78
CA ASN A 95 -14.58 36.68 -10.43
C ASN A 95 -14.44 35.16 -10.65
N ALA A 96 -13.84 34.74 -11.77
CA ALA A 96 -13.53 33.34 -12.06
C ALA A 96 -12.62 32.73 -10.98
N THR A 97 -11.60 33.47 -10.55
CA THR A 97 -10.71 33.06 -9.45
C THR A 97 -11.49 32.81 -8.15
N GLN A 98 -12.45 33.68 -7.82
CA GLN A 98 -13.27 33.49 -6.61
C GLN A 98 -14.21 32.28 -6.70
N ILE A 99 -14.70 31.95 -7.91
CA ILE A 99 -15.51 30.73 -8.13
C ILE A 99 -14.62 29.49 -7.99
N LEU A 100 -13.41 29.52 -8.57
CA LEU A 100 -12.42 28.45 -8.40
C LEU A 100 -12.08 28.24 -6.92
N ASP A 101 -11.86 29.31 -6.16
CA ASP A 101 -11.60 29.21 -4.72
C ASP A 101 -12.74 28.48 -4.00
N ARG A 102 -14.00 28.69 -4.41
CA ARG A 102 -15.14 27.96 -3.84
C ARG A 102 -15.16 26.49 -4.23
N LEU A 103 -14.86 26.18 -5.50
CA LEU A 103 -14.73 24.79 -5.95
C LEU A 103 -13.65 24.05 -5.15
N ILE A 104 -12.45 24.62 -5.04
CA ILE A 104 -11.33 24.02 -4.32
C ILE A 104 -11.69 23.80 -2.85
N ASN A 105 -12.25 24.82 -2.17
CA ASN A 105 -12.62 24.68 -0.76
C ASN A 105 -13.68 23.60 -0.55
N SER A 106 -14.76 23.61 -1.33
CA SER A 106 -15.88 22.69 -1.10
C SER A 106 -15.59 21.25 -1.55
N LEU A 107 -14.92 21.07 -2.69
CA LEU A 107 -14.69 19.73 -3.25
C LEU A 107 -13.34 19.15 -2.86
N LEU A 108 -12.24 19.88 -3.05
CA LEU A 108 -10.92 19.33 -2.76
C LEU A 108 -10.63 19.30 -1.26
N ILE A 109 -10.93 20.38 -0.53
CA ILE A 109 -10.58 20.47 0.90
C ILE A 109 -11.67 19.84 1.78
N GLU A 110 -12.93 20.27 1.64
CA GLU A 110 -14.00 19.81 2.54
C GLU A 110 -14.53 18.40 2.23
N HIS A 111 -14.16 17.82 1.09
CA HIS A 111 -14.61 16.48 0.70
C HIS A 111 -13.43 15.53 0.47
N VAL A 112 -12.59 15.79 -0.53
CA VAL A 112 -11.49 14.87 -0.88
C VAL A 112 -10.45 14.77 0.23
N ASP A 113 -9.85 15.89 0.63
CA ASP A 113 -8.80 15.93 1.64
C ASP A 113 -9.29 15.38 2.98
N TYR A 114 -10.50 15.79 3.38
CA TYR A 114 -11.14 15.30 4.60
C TYR A 114 -11.28 13.77 4.64
N ALA A 115 -11.77 13.17 3.54
CA ALA A 115 -11.97 11.74 3.45
C ALA A 115 -10.64 10.97 3.36
N VAL A 116 -9.65 11.50 2.64
CA VAL A 116 -8.30 10.93 2.58
C VAL A 116 -7.64 10.93 3.96
N GLU A 117 -7.77 12.02 4.71
CA GLU A 117 -7.25 12.12 6.08
C GLU A 117 -7.94 11.11 7.03
N LEU A 118 -9.27 10.99 6.97
CA LEU A 118 -9.98 9.96 7.74
C LEU A 118 -9.54 8.55 7.35
N GLY A 119 -9.43 8.29 6.06
CA GLY A 119 -8.96 7.02 5.51
C GLY A 119 -7.58 6.66 6.02
N LEU A 120 -6.67 7.63 6.05
CA LEU A 120 -5.30 7.46 6.52
C LEU A 120 -5.27 7.04 8.00
N GLN A 121 -6.15 7.60 8.83
CA GLN A 121 -6.29 7.24 10.23
C GLN A 121 -6.92 5.86 10.42
N ALA A 122 -7.85 5.48 9.53
CA ALA A 122 -8.56 4.20 9.56
C ALA A 122 -7.73 2.98 9.13
N ILE A 123 -6.57 3.17 8.50
CA ILE A 123 -5.68 2.04 8.13
C ILE A 123 -5.37 1.22 9.40
N PRO A 124 -5.48 -0.12 9.38
CA PRO A 124 -5.26 -0.93 10.57
C PRO A 124 -3.79 -0.94 11.01
N VAL A 125 -3.57 -1.00 12.32
CA VAL A 125 -2.28 -1.39 12.92
C VAL A 125 -2.36 -2.87 13.26
N VAL A 126 -1.42 -3.66 12.75
CA VAL A 126 -1.46 -5.11 12.91
C VAL A 126 -0.87 -5.51 14.26
N GLU A 127 -1.72 -6.03 15.14
CA GLU A 127 -1.34 -6.45 16.50
C GLU A 127 -1.31 -7.98 16.69
N GLY A 128 -1.81 -8.75 15.71
CA GLY A 128 -1.86 -10.21 15.80
C GLY A 128 -2.16 -10.91 14.47
N THR A 129 -2.27 -12.23 14.53
CA THR A 129 -2.31 -13.11 13.34
C THR A 129 -3.69 -13.61 12.97
N LYS A 130 -4.65 -13.58 13.91
CA LYS A 130 -5.97 -14.23 13.76
C LYS A 130 -6.75 -13.79 12.53
N ASN A 131 -6.75 -12.49 12.25
CA ASN A 131 -7.47 -11.91 11.12
C ASN A 131 -6.51 -11.09 10.26
N PRO A 132 -6.47 -11.32 8.93
CA PRO A 132 -5.73 -10.43 8.04
C PRO A 132 -6.32 -9.01 8.05
N PRO A 133 -5.49 -7.97 7.88
CA PRO A 133 -5.99 -6.61 7.84
C PRO A 133 -6.84 -6.37 6.59
N VAL A 134 -7.98 -5.71 6.77
CA VAL A 134 -8.84 -5.22 5.68
C VAL A 134 -8.46 -3.78 5.36
N VAL A 135 -8.19 -3.50 4.08
CA VAL A 135 -7.51 -2.26 3.65
C VAL A 135 -8.39 -1.43 2.72
N TYR A 136 -9.34 -0.67 3.27
CA TYR A 136 -10.26 0.15 2.47
C TYR A 136 -9.60 1.35 1.77
N PHE A 137 -8.37 1.72 2.17
CA PHE A 137 -7.70 2.92 1.68
C PHE A 137 -7.43 2.88 0.17
N PHE A 138 -7.25 1.71 -0.44
CA PHE A 138 -7.11 1.59 -1.89
C PHE A 138 -8.35 2.12 -2.63
N THR A 139 -9.54 1.85 -2.11
CA THR A 139 -10.79 2.39 -2.67
C THR A 139 -10.89 3.91 -2.50
N ILE A 140 -10.38 4.44 -1.37
CA ILE A 140 -10.32 5.89 -1.15
C ILE A 140 -9.41 6.55 -2.20
N VAL A 141 -8.24 5.96 -2.49
CA VAL A 141 -7.33 6.45 -3.53
C VAL A 141 -7.99 6.44 -4.91
N TYR A 142 -8.70 5.35 -5.26
CA TYR A 142 -9.45 5.25 -6.50
C TYR A 142 -10.45 6.40 -6.68
N GLN A 143 -11.32 6.61 -5.68
CA GLN A 143 -12.35 7.63 -5.74
C GLN A 143 -11.76 9.06 -5.74
N ALA A 144 -10.69 9.30 -4.96
CA ALA A 144 -10.01 10.58 -4.92
C ALA A 144 -9.39 10.93 -6.28
N ASN A 145 -8.80 9.93 -6.96
CA ASN A 145 -8.24 10.11 -8.30
C ASN A 145 -9.33 10.45 -9.32
N ASN A 146 -10.46 9.73 -9.32
CA ASN A 146 -11.59 10.01 -10.21
C ASN A 146 -12.11 11.44 -10.04
N ILE A 147 -12.33 11.87 -8.80
CA ILE A 147 -12.79 13.24 -8.50
C ILE A 147 -11.75 14.27 -8.95
N THR A 148 -10.47 14.00 -8.70
CA THR A 148 -9.37 14.89 -9.13
C THR A 148 -9.33 15.04 -10.65
N HIS A 149 -9.54 13.96 -11.42
CA HIS A 149 -9.60 14.01 -12.88
C HIS A 149 -10.77 14.87 -13.37
N LEU A 150 -11.94 14.78 -12.72
CA LEU A 150 -13.08 15.62 -13.04
C LEU A 150 -12.82 17.11 -12.76
N VAL A 151 -12.15 17.42 -11.65
CA VAL A 151 -11.73 18.79 -11.30
C VAL A 151 -10.71 19.33 -12.29
N GLU A 152 -9.71 18.54 -12.66
CA GLU A 152 -8.70 18.91 -13.67
C GLU A 152 -9.35 19.22 -15.03
N LYS A 153 -10.27 18.37 -15.47
CA LYS A 153 -11.02 18.60 -16.70
C LYS A 153 -11.80 19.90 -16.65
N GLN A 154 -12.56 20.15 -15.58
CA GLN A 154 -13.31 21.40 -15.43
C GLN A 154 -12.39 22.63 -15.36
N PHE A 155 -11.24 22.50 -14.70
CA PHE A 155 -10.25 23.57 -14.64
C PHE A 155 -9.75 23.93 -16.05
N MET A 156 -9.37 22.94 -16.85
CA MET A 156 -8.91 23.16 -18.23
C MET A 156 -10.02 23.71 -19.12
N ASP A 157 -11.23 23.18 -19.03
CA ASP A 157 -12.33 23.53 -19.94
C ASP A 157 -12.96 24.90 -19.62
N LEU A 158 -13.07 25.26 -18.32
CA LEU A 158 -13.85 26.43 -17.89
C LEU A 158 -13.02 27.51 -17.21
N VAL A 159 -11.94 27.16 -16.52
CA VAL A 159 -11.17 28.16 -15.75
C VAL A 159 -10.09 28.76 -16.63
N VAL A 160 -9.27 27.95 -17.29
CA VAL A 160 -8.16 28.41 -18.13
C VAL A 160 -8.59 29.47 -19.15
N PRO A 161 -9.68 29.30 -19.93
CA PRO A 161 -10.12 30.31 -20.88
C PRO A 161 -10.52 31.66 -20.26
N LEU A 162 -10.86 31.69 -18.96
CA LEU A 162 -11.23 32.91 -18.25
C LEU A 162 -10.03 33.67 -17.69
N VAL A 163 -8.87 33.01 -17.55
CA VAL A 163 -7.72 33.56 -16.83
C VAL A 163 -6.39 33.54 -17.59
N GLU A 164 -6.24 32.76 -18.67
CA GLU A 164 -4.96 32.49 -19.36
C GLU A 164 -4.16 33.74 -19.75
N ASN A 165 -4.83 34.81 -20.19
CA ASN A 165 -4.21 36.06 -20.61
C ASN A 165 -4.21 37.14 -19.51
N THR A 166 -4.23 36.71 -18.24
CA THR A 166 -4.33 37.62 -17.09
C THR A 166 -3.30 37.28 -16.02
N GLN A 167 -3.01 38.23 -15.13
CA GLN A 167 -2.11 38.01 -13.99
C GLN A 167 -2.63 36.93 -13.01
N LYS A 168 -3.89 36.49 -13.13
CA LYS A 168 -4.50 35.47 -12.27
C LYS A 168 -4.20 34.03 -12.69
N TYR A 169 -3.70 33.79 -13.91
CA TYR A 169 -3.45 32.44 -14.41
C TYR A 169 -2.54 31.62 -13.48
N ASN A 170 -1.38 32.19 -13.11
CA ASN A 170 -0.41 31.54 -12.23
C ASN A 170 -0.97 31.32 -10.82
N ASP A 171 -1.69 32.30 -10.26
CA ASP A 171 -2.32 32.16 -8.94
C ASP A 171 -3.30 30.98 -8.91
N CYS A 172 -4.16 30.86 -9.94
CA CYS A 172 -5.13 29.77 -10.07
C CYS A 172 -4.44 28.39 -10.17
N LEU A 173 -3.38 28.30 -10.99
CA LEU A 173 -2.59 27.08 -11.11
C LEU A 173 -1.94 26.68 -9.79
N GLN A 174 -1.29 27.63 -9.10
CA GLN A 174 -0.60 27.37 -7.85
C GLN A 174 -1.57 26.95 -6.73
N LYS A 175 -2.73 27.59 -6.62
CA LYS A 175 -3.75 27.21 -5.62
C LYS A 175 -4.24 25.77 -5.81
N LYS A 176 -4.59 25.40 -7.05
CA LYS A 176 -5.00 24.03 -7.38
C LYS A 176 -3.86 23.05 -7.06
N LYS A 177 -2.66 23.35 -7.57
CA LYS A 177 -1.47 22.51 -7.39
C LYS A 177 -1.16 22.27 -5.91
N PHE A 178 -1.19 23.32 -5.08
CA PHE A 178 -0.91 23.21 -3.64
C PHE A 178 -1.81 22.19 -2.93
N VAL A 179 -3.12 22.24 -3.19
CA VAL A 179 -4.07 21.31 -2.54
C VAL A 179 -3.93 19.89 -3.07
N LEU A 180 -3.68 19.72 -4.37
CA LEU A 180 -3.48 18.40 -4.97
C LEU A 180 -2.17 17.75 -4.52
N GLU A 181 -1.07 18.50 -4.43
CA GLU A 181 0.20 18.00 -3.89
C GLU A 181 0.09 17.59 -2.42
N ASP A 182 -0.71 18.31 -1.63
CA ASP A 182 -0.99 17.96 -0.24
C ASP A 182 -1.76 16.65 -0.11
N THR A 183 -2.81 16.50 -0.92
CA THR A 183 -3.64 15.29 -1.01
C THR A 183 -2.80 14.09 -1.47
N GLU A 184 -1.99 14.28 -2.51
CA GLU A 184 -1.09 13.26 -3.07
C GLU A 184 -0.08 12.77 -2.03
N ARG A 185 0.47 13.68 -1.20
CA ARG A 185 1.38 13.30 -0.11
C ARG A 185 0.70 12.40 0.92
N LYS A 186 -0.56 12.68 1.27
CA LYS A 186 -1.35 11.86 2.21
C LYS A 186 -1.69 10.50 1.60
N ILE A 187 -2.03 10.46 0.31
CA ILE A 187 -2.25 9.22 -0.45
C ILE A 187 -0.99 8.36 -0.44
N ASN A 188 0.17 8.91 -0.77
CA ASN A 188 1.43 8.17 -0.77
C ASN A 188 1.79 7.62 0.62
N THR A 189 1.55 8.42 1.67
CA THR A 189 1.72 7.97 3.07
C THR A 189 0.77 6.82 3.40
N GLY A 190 -0.49 6.89 2.97
CA GLY A 190 -1.47 5.85 3.23
C GLY A 190 -1.15 4.56 2.46
N LEU A 191 -0.73 4.64 1.20
CA LEU A 191 -0.28 3.49 0.43
C LEU A 191 0.88 2.77 1.12
N ASP A 192 1.89 3.52 1.59
CA ASP A 192 3.00 2.94 2.35
C ASP A 192 2.53 2.21 3.62
N ARG A 193 1.62 2.83 4.39
CA ARG A 193 1.02 2.23 5.59
C ARG A 193 0.23 0.97 5.28
N CYS A 194 -0.52 0.95 4.18
CA CYS A 194 -1.23 -0.23 3.70
C CYS A 194 -0.27 -1.37 3.41
N LEU A 195 0.79 -1.10 2.65
CA LEU A 195 1.81 -2.11 2.34
C LEU A 195 2.50 -2.62 3.60
N ASN A 196 2.80 -1.74 4.56
CA ASN A 196 3.37 -2.13 5.85
C ASN A 196 2.41 -3.00 6.67
N ALA A 197 1.11 -2.72 6.68
CA ALA A 197 0.12 -3.53 7.37
C ALA A 197 0.05 -4.94 6.75
N VAL A 198 -0.05 -5.04 5.43
CA VAL A 198 -0.06 -6.33 4.70
C VAL A 198 1.18 -7.15 5.04
N THR A 199 2.37 -6.56 4.93
CA THR A 199 3.64 -7.29 5.12
C THR A 199 3.92 -7.63 6.59
N THR A 200 3.51 -6.77 7.52
CA THR A 200 3.57 -7.04 8.96
C THR A 200 2.69 -8.23 9.33
N TRP A 201 1.46 -8.31 8.80
CA TRP A 201 0.60 -9.46 9.03
C TRP A 201 1.21 -10.74 8.47
N VAL A 202 1.71 -10.72 7.22
CA VAL A 202 2.38 -11.90 6.62
C VAL A 202 3.53 -12.37 7.50
N LYS A 203 4.38 -11.44 7.98
CA LYS A 203 5.49 -11.77 8.87
C LYS A 203 5.01 -12.43 10.16
N LEU A 204 4.06 -11.83 10.87
CA LEU A 204 3.56 -12.36 12.14
C LEU A 204 2.85 -13.71 11.94
N TYR A 205 2.06 -13.85 10.87
CA TYR A 205 1.35 -15.07 10.54
C TYR A 205 2.31 -16.22 10.29
N LEU A 206 3.35 -16.01 9.47
CA LEU A 206 4.39 -17.01 9.22
C LEU A 206 5.12 -17.41 10.53
N GLN A 207 5.43 -16.44 11.39
CA GLN A 207 6.07 -16.70 12.69
C GLN A 207 5.19 -17.53 13.65
N SER A 208 3.86 -17.38 13.57
CA SER A 208 2.90 -18.07 14.43
C SER A 208 2.54 -19.46 13.90
N GLU A 209 2.25 -19.55 12.60
CA GLU A 209 1.57 -20.71 12.01
C GLU A 209 2.52 -21.70 11.34
N GLN A 210 3.73 -21.26 10.94
CA GLN A 210 4.70 -22.14 10.30
C GLN A 210 5.64 -22.75 11.34
N LYS A 211 5.54 -24.07 11.51
CA LYS A 211 6.20 -24.80 12.59
C LYS A 211 7.58 -25.28 12.15
N LYS A 212 8.48 -25.45 13.13
CA LYS A 212 9.81 -26.05 12.87
C LYS A 212 9.72 -27.45 12.26
N SER A 213 8.69 -28.21 12.60
CA SER A 213 8.40 -29.53 12.03
C SER A 213 8.11 -29.49 10.53
N ASP A 214 7.67 -28.36 9.98
CA ASP A 214 7.37 -28.24 8.55
C ASP A 214 8.66 -28.31 7.72
N PHE A 215 9.77 -27.83 8.28
CA PHE A 215 11.08 -27.80 7.63
C PHE A 215 12.11 -28.77 8.24
N LYS A 216 11.77 -29.41 9.34
CA LYS A 216 12.56 -30.47 9.97
C LYS A 216 11.65 -31.52 10.59
N PRO A 217 10.93 -32.30 9.77
CA PRO A 217 10.13 -33.41 10.28
C PRO A 217 11.04 -34.47 10.89
N ASP A 218 10.60 -35.06 12.01
CA ASP A 218 11.30 -36.16 12.69
C ASP A 218 10.94 -37.55 12.11
N THR A 219 9.91 -37.60 11.26
CA THR A 219 9.37 -38.82 10.65
C THR A 219 9.54 -38.78 9.13
N ASP A 220 9.73 -39.96 8.54
CA ASP A 220 9.80 -40.14 7.09
C ASP A 220 8.42 -40.06 6.39
N ASP A 221 7.34 -39.96 7.17
CA ASP A 221 5.98 -39.73 6.69
C ASP A 221 5.73 -38.21 6.57
N PHE A 222 6.03 -37.64 5.39
CA PHE A 222 5.85 -36.22 5.09
C PHE A 222 5.32 -36.02 3.67
N ASP A 223 4.43 -35.05 3.50
CA ASP A 223 3.91 -34.66 2.19
C ASP A 223 4.81 -33.58 1.56
N THR A 224 5.29 -33.84 0.34
CA THR A 224 6.04 -32.86 -0.45
C THR A 224 5.10 -31.88 -1.15
N VAL A 225 4.40 -31.06 -0.36
CA VAL A 225 3.48 -30.02 -0.84
C VAL A 225 3.74 -28.71 -0.13
N ALA A 226 3.28 -27.60 -0.71
CA ALA A 226 3.36 -26.30 -0.05
C ALA A 226 2.62 -26.32 1.30
N SER A 227 3.26 -25.72 2.29
CA SER A 227 2.85 -25.65 3.69
C SER A 227 1.49 -24.95 3.83
N PRO A 228 0.69 -25.31 4.85
CA PRO A 228 -0.57 -24.62 5.13
C PRO A 228 -0.38 -23.12 5.37
N ALA A 229 0.74 -22.74 6.00
CA ALA A 229 1.09 -21.35 6.26
C ALA A 229 1.34 -20.58 4.94
N CYS A 230 2.11 -21.16 4.01
CA CYS A 230 2.33 -20.59 2.68
C CYS A 230 0.99 -20.36 1.93
N LYS A 231 0.14 -21.39 1.86
CA LYS A 231 -1.17 -21.31 1.19
C LYS A 231 -2.05 -20.20 1.76
N SER A 232 -2.05 -20.04 3.08
CA SER A 232 -2.84 -19.01 3.76
C SER A 232 -2.33 -17.59 3.46
N VAL A 233 -1.02 -17.40 3.46
CA VAL A 233 -0.39 -16.13 3.05
C VAL A 233 -0.75 -15.79 1.60
N LEU A 234 -0.65 -16.76 0.70
CA LEU A 234 -0.92 -16.56 -0.71
C LEU A 234 -2.38 -16.23 -1.00
N ASN A 235 -3.32 -16.89 -0.33
CA ASN A 235 -4.73 -16.55 -0.44
C ASN A 235 -5.00 -15.09 -0.08
N TYR A 236 -4.40 -14.59 1.01
CA TYR A 236 -4.52 -13.19 1.40
C TYR A 236 -3.82 -12.24 0.41
N VAL A 237 -2.57 -12.51 0.07
CA VAL A 237 -1.77 -11.66 -0.83
C VAL A 237 -2.39 -11.58 -2.21
N SER A 238 -2.91 -12.68 -2.77
CA SER A 238 -3.63 -12.67 -4.05
C SER A 238 -4.88 -11.78 -4.00
N GLY A 239 -5.58 -11.73 -2.87
CA GLY A 239 -6.68 -10.78 -2.64
C GLY A 239 -6.22 -9.33 -2.72
N MET A 240 -5.11 -9.00 -2.05
CA MET A 240 -4.53 -7.64 -2.08
C MET A 240 -4.02 -7.25 -3.47
N ILE A 241 -3.40 -8.17 -4.21
CA ILE A 241 -3.00 -7.91 -5.59
C ILE A 241 -4.21 -7.60 -6.46
N LYS A 242 -5.30 -8.37 -6.31
CA LYS A 242 -6.54 -8.11 -7.05
C LYS A 242 -7.09 -6.73 -6.72
N GLU A 243 -7.15 -6.37 -5.44
CA GLU A 243 -7.62 -5.07 -4.99
C GLU A 243 -6.80 -3.93 -5.62
N ILE A 244 -5.46 -3.98 -5.48
CA ILE A 244 -4.53 -3.01 -6.06
C ILE A 244 -4.75 -2.84 -7.57
N ASN A 245 -4.88 -3.95 -8.32
CA ASN A 245 -5.12 -3.92 -9.76
C ASN A 245 -6.47 -3.31 -10.15
N THR A 246 -7.47 -3.37 -9.26
CA THR A 246 -8.81 -2.83 -9.54
C THR A 246 -8.99 -1.38 -9.11
N THR A 247 -8.15 -0.88 -8.19
CA THR A 247 -8.33 0.45 -7.58
C THR A 247 -7.26 1.47 -7.99
N LEU A 248 -6.11 1.01 -8.49
CA LEU A 248 -5.05 1.89 -8.98
C LEU A 248 -4.93 1.75 -10.50
N ASP A 249 -4.37 2.77 -11.15
CA ASP A 249 -4.23 2.82 -12.60
C ASP A 249 -2.77 3.04 -13.05
N GLY A 250 -2.47 2.56 -14.25
CA GLY A 250 -1.21 2.85 -14.96
C GLY A 250 0.05 2.51 -14.16
N ASN A 251 1.00 3.45 -14.12
CA ASN A 251 2.28 3.24 -13.46
C ASN A 251 2.16 3.10 -11.93
N ASN A 252 1.08 3.58 -11.31
CA ASN A 252 0.87 3.47 -9.87
C ASN A 252 0.64 2.02 -9.45
N VAL A 253 -0.08 1.22 -10.26
CA VAL A 253 -0.24 -0.23 -10.04
C VAL A 253 1.14 -0.90 -9.99
N SER A 254 1.94 -0.67 -11.03
CA SER A 254 3.27 -1.26 -11.15
C SER A 254 4.19 -0.88 -9.98
N ALA A 255 4.21 0.39 -9.58
CA ALA A 255 5.03 0.86 -8.48
C ALA A 255 4.62 0.24 -7.13
N VAL A 256 3.31 0.23 -6.83
CA VAL A 256 2.79 -0.32 -5.57
C VAL A 256 2.95 -1.83 -5.50
N LEU A 257 2.69 -2.55 -6.58
CA LEU A 257 2.91 -4.00 -6.63
C LEU A 257 4.39 -4.35 -6.50
N GLN A 258 5.28 -3.60 -7.15
CA GLN A 258 6.72 -3.81 -7.02
C GLN A 258 7.20 -3.61 -5.59
N GLU A 259 6.79 -2.53 -4.92
CA GLU A 259 7.14 -2.29 -3.53
C GLU A 259 6.58 -3.38 -2.60
N LEU A 260 5.33 -3.83 -2.81
CA LEU A 260 4.76 -4.97 -2.09
C LEU A 260 5.62 -6.23 -2.27
N GLY A 261 6.00 -6.54 -3.51
CA GLY A 261 6.82 -7.71 -3.83
C GLY A 261 8.21 -7.68 -3.21
N LEU A 262 8.86 -6.51 -3.18
CA LEU A 262 10.15 -6.33 -2.50
C LEU A 262 10.04 -6.59 -1.00
N ARG A 263 9.00 -6.07 -0.35
CA ARG A 263 8.75 -6.30 1.08
C ARG A 263 8.40 -7.76 1.37
N LEU A 264 7.58 -8.39 0.53
CA LEU A 264 7.23 -9.81 0.67
C LEU A 264 8.46 -10.71 0.52
N HIS A 265 9.30 -10.47 -0.49
CA HIS A 265 10.56 -11.19 -0.65
C HIS A 265 11.41 -11.11 0.62
N ARG A 266 11.57 -9.90 1.18
CA ARG A 266 12.32 -9.72 2.44
C ARG A 266 11.71 -10.49 3.60
N VAL A 267 10.39 -10.45 3.76
CA VAL A 267 9.69 -11.20 4.83
C VAL A 267 9.91 -12.70 4.69
N VAL A 268 9.77 -13.24 3.48
CA VAL A 268 9.99 -14.67 3.20
C VAL A 268 11.45 -15.05 3.45
N TYR A 269 12.40 -14.28 2.93
CA TYR A 269 13.83 -14.49 3.13
C TYR A 269 14.20 -14.50 4.63
N ASP A 270 13.82 -13.46 5.38
CA ASP A 270 14.13 -13.35 6.81
C ASP A 270 13.48 -14.48 7.63
N HIS A 271 12.27 -14.90 7.24
CA HIS A 271 11.56 -16.02 7.86
C HIS A 271 12.29 -17.34 7.64
N MET A 272 12.73 -17.63 6.40
CA MET A 272 13.45 -18.86 6.09
C MET A 272 14.75 -19.01 6.88
N LEU A 273 15.46 -17.90 7.14
CA LEU A 273 16.68 -17.90 7.96
C LEU A 273 16.46 -18.32 9.42
N GLN A 274 15.21 -18.37 9.92
CA GLN A 274 14.90 -18.76 11.30
C GLN A 274 14.79 -20.28 11.51
N PHE A 275 14.90 -21.08 10.45
CA PHE A 275 14.67 -22.52 10.49
C PHE A 275 15.95 -23.33 10.27
N GLN A 276 15.90 -24.59 10.66
CA GLN A 276 16.82 -25.61 10.19
C GLN A 276 16.10 -26.55 9.24
N TYR A 277 16.82 -27.05 8.24
CA TYR A 277 16.25 -27.86 7.16
C TYR A 277 16.92 -29.22 7.11
N ASN A 278 16.12 -30.29 7.18
CA ASN A 278 16.56 -31.60 6.69
C ASN A 278 16.13 -31.78 5.22
N THR A 279 16.48 -32.89 4.59
CA THR A 279 16.17 -33.13 3.17
C THR A 279 14.68 -33.03 2.87
N ALA A 280 13.82 -33.62 3.71
CA ALA A 280 12.36 -33.58 3.58
C ALA A 280 11.83 -32.13 3.62
N GLY A 281 12.20 -31.38 4.65
CA GLY A 281 11.76 -30.01 4.82
C GLY A 281 12.35 -29.03 3.81
N ALA A 282 13.53 -29.31 3.26
CA ALA A 282 14.07 -28.56 2.13
C ALA A 282 13.18 -28.71 0.87
N MET A 283 12.58 -29.89 0.64
CA MET A 283 11.63 -30.07 -0.47
C MET A 283 10.35 -29.26 -0.24
N VAL A 284 9.81 -29.24 0.99
CA VAL A 284 8.66 -28.41 1.36
C VAL A 284 8.97 -26.92 1.15
N ALA A 285 10.14 -26.45 1.57
CA ALA A 285 10.57 -25.07 1.36
C ALA A 285 10.65 -24.68 -0.13
N ILE A 286 11.08 -25.60 -0.99
CA ILE A 286 11.07 -25.41 -2.46
C ILE A 286 9.63 -25.35 -2.99
N CYS A 287 8.72 -26.18 -2.48
CA CYS A 287 7.29 -26.08 -2.84
C CYS A 287 6.70 -24.73 -2.45
N ASP A 288 6.92 -24.26 -1.21
CA ASP A 288 6.48 -22.93 -0.74
C ASP A 288 7.00 -21.82 -1.65
N LEU A 289 8.28 -21.88 -1.99
CA LEU A 289 8.93 -20.84 -2.77
C LEU A 289 8.48 -20.81 -4.22
N ASN A 290 8.14 -21.95 -4.82
CA ASN A 290 7.52 -22.00 -6.14
C ASN A 290 6.15 -21.30 -6.14
N GLU A 291 5.36 -21.49 -5.09
CA GLU A 291 4.07 -20.82 -4.95
C GLU A 291 4.23 -19.30 -4.72
N TYR A 292 5.17 -18.87 -3.87
CA TYR A 292 5.51 -17.46 -3.70
C TYR A 292 5.97 -16.81 -5.01
N ARG A 293 6.87 -17.46 -5.73
CA ARG A 293 7.38 -17.01 -7.03
C ARG A 293 6.26 -16.87 -8.05
N SER A 294 5.35 -17.85 -8.11
CA SER A 294 4.20 -17.82 -9.02
C SER A 294 3.30 -16.60 -8.74
N CYS A 295 2.98 -16.35 -7.47
CA CYS A 295 2.13 -15.23 -7.05
C CYS A 295 2.79 -13.86 -7.30
N CYS A 296 4.08 -13.74 -7.01
CA CYS A 296 4.83 -12.48 -7.09
C CYS A 296 5.31 -12.13 -8.52
N LYS A 297 5.15 -13.02 -9.51
CA LYS A 297 5.62 -12.80 -10.89
C LYS A 297 5.08 -11.51 -11.53
N GLN A 298 3.86 -11.09 -11.16
CA GLN A 298 3.23 -9.87 -11.67
C GLN A 298 3.69 -8.59 -10.94
N MET A 299 4.53 -8.70 -9.91
CA MET A 299 5.04 -7.57 -9.12
C MET A 299 6.32 -6.97 -9.69
N GLY A 300 6.62 -7.23 -10.96
CA GLY A 300 7.74 -6.62 -11.67
C GLY A 300 9.00 -7.49 -11.74
N PRO A 301 9.95 -7.07 -12.61
CA PRO A 301 11.10 -7.89 -12.98
C PRO A 301 12.09 -8.12 -11.84
N LEU A 302 12.39 -7.07 -11.06
CA LEU A 302 13.30 -7.17 -9.92
C LEU A 302 12.76 -8.15 -8.85
N VAL A 303 11.46 -8.12 -8.57
CA VAL A 303 10.83 -9.05 -7.62
C VAL A 303 10.95 -10.48 -8.13
N THR A 304 10.70 -10.69 -9.42
CA THR A 304 10.86 -12.00 -10.06
C THR A 304 12.29 -12.51 -9.89
N GLU A 305 13.30 -11.71 -10.24
CA GLU A 305 14.72 -12.05 -10.10
C GLU A 305 15.12 -12.38 -8.66
N LEU A 306 14.61 -11.64 -7.68
CA LEU A 306 14.86 -11.90 -6.26
C LEU A 306 14.30 -13.26 -5.83
N PHE A 307 13.08 -13.60 -6.24
CA PHE A 307 12.49 -14.91 -5.94
C PHE A 307 13.16 -16.07 -6.70
N GLU A 308 13.65 -15.85 -7.93
CA GLU A 308 14.49 -16.85 -8.64
C GLU A 308 15.79 -17.11 -7.89
N THR A 309 16.46 -16.03 -7.45
CA THR A 309 17.69 -16.10 -6.67
C THR A 309 17.47 -16.82 -5.34
N LEU A 310 16.38 -16.51 -4.64
CA LEU A 310 15.99 -17.21 -3.41
C LEU A 310 15.71 -18.70 -3.67
N HIS A 311 15.11 -19.03 -4.82
CA HIS A 311 14.86 -20.42 -5.20
C HIS A 311 16.16 -21.19 -5.44
N ALA A 312 17.12 -20.56 -6.13
CA ALA A 312 18.45 -21.13 -6.28
C ALA A 312 19.15 -21.33 -4.92
N LEU A 313 19.03 -20.40 -3.97
CA LEU A 313 19.57 -20.55 -2.62
C LEU A 313 18.96 -21.76 -1.88
N CYS A 314 17.67 -22.06 -2.09
CA CYS A 314 17.02 -23.21 -1.46
C CYS A 314 17.56 -24.55 -1.95
N ASN A 315 18.11 -24.63 -3.17
CA ASN A 315 18.77 -25.84 -3.66
C ASN A 315 19.98 -26.22 -2.78
N LEU A 316 20.66 -25.25 -2.17
CA LEU A 316 21.75 -25.50 -1.22
C LEU A 316 21.30 -26.27 0.03
N LEU A 317 20.01 -26.19 0.38
CA LEU A 317 19.43 -26.91 1.51
C LEU A 317 19.16 -28.39 1.17
N LEU A 318 18.97 -28.70 -0.11
CA LEU A 318 18.57 -30.02 -0.59
C LEU A 318 19.74 -30.89 -1.05
N VAL A 319 20.73 -30.32 -1.74
CA VAL A 319 21.79 -31.10 -2.38
C VAL A 319 22.68 -31.83 -1.37
N LYS A 320 23.37 -32.89 -1.83
CA LYS A 320 24.35 -33.58 -0.99
C LYS A 320 25.58 -32.69 -0.71
N PRO A 321 26.26 -32.87 0.44
CA PRO A 321 27.45 -32.11 0.78
C PRO A 321 28.50 -32.02 -0.32
N GLU A 322 28.73 -33.11 -1.06
CA GLU A 322 29.76 -33.18 -2.10
C GLU A 322 29.46 -32.24 -3.28
N ASN A 323 28.19 -31.91 -3.51
CA ASN A 323 27.74 -31.08 -4.63
C ASN A 323 27.60 -29.60 -4.26
N LEU A 324 27.79 -29.21 -2.98
CA LEU A 324 27.56 -27.82 -2.53
C LEU A 324 28.45 -26.82 -3.26
N GLN A 325 29.72 -27.13 -3.49
CA GLN A 325 30.63 -26.23 -4.20
C GLN A 325 30.22 -26.01 -5.66
N GLN A 326 29.70 -27.05 -6.31
CA GLN A 326 29.20 -26.96 -7.68
C GLN A 326 27.99 -26.02 -7.74
N VAL A 327 27.00 -26.21 -6.87
CA VAL A 327 25.79 -25.37 -6.85
C VAL A 327 26.13 -23.92 -6.52
N CYS A 328 27.04 -23.66 -5.57
CA CYS A 328 27.52 -22.30 -5.28
C CYS A 328 28.20 -21.62 -6.48
N SER A 329 28.67 -22.38 -7.46
CA SER A 329 29.36 -21.88 -8.64
C SER A 329 28.45 -21.75 -9.87
N GLU A 330 27.14 -22.04 -9.74
CA GLU A 330 26.16 -21.85 -10.80
C GLU A 330 25.91 -20.35 -11.06
N ASP A 331 25.59 -19.99 -12.31
CA ASP A 331 25.37 -18.61 -12.74
C ASP A 331 24.32 -17.86 -11.90
N SER A 332 23.35 -18.59 -11.34
CA SER A 332 22.28 -18.07 -10.48
C SER A 332 22.77 -17.63 -9.09
N LEU A 333 23.93 -18.11 -8.63
CA LEU A 333 24.47 -17.87 -7.28
C LEU A 333 25.88 -17.29 -7.26
N VAL A 334 26.62 -17.38 -8.37
CA VAL A 334 28.04 -16.98 -8.45
C VAL A 334 28.28 -15.50 -8.13
N ASN A 335 27.28 -14.64 -8.39
CA ASN A 335 27.36 -13.20 -8.15
C ASN A 335 26.93 -12.79 -6.74
N LEU A 336 26.48 -13.74 -5.90
CA LEU A 336 26.11 -13.45 -4.51
C LEU A 336 27.33 -13.38 -3.60
N ASP A 337 27.22 -12.56 -2.56
CA ASP A 337 28.21 -12.53 -1.50
C ASP A 337 28.35 -13.89 -0.83
N LYS A 338 29.59 -14.32 -0.61
CA LYS A 338 29.90 -15.60 0.06
C LYS A 338 29.25 -15.73 1.43
N SER A 339 29.00 -14.61 2.12
CA SER A 339 28.30 -14.58 3.40
C SER A 339 26.84 -15.04 3.28
N VAL A 340 26.14 -14.68 2.20
CA VAL A 340 24.75 -15.08 1.94
C VAL A 340 24.68 -16.59 1.70
N LEU A 341 25.55 -17.11 0.83
CA LEU A 341 25.67 -18.55 0.56
C LEU A 341 25.98 -19.32 1.86
N HIS A 342 26.93 -18.81 2.64
CA HIS A 342 27.32 -19.43 3.90
C HIS A 342 26.17 -19.46 4.92
N ASN A 343 25.42 -18.36 5.05
CA ASN A 343 24.28 -18.27 5.94
C ASN A 343 23.20 -19.30 5.58
N PHE A 344 22.93 -19.53 4.29
CA PHE A 344 21.99 -20.56 3.84
C PHE A 344 22.49 -21.99 4.12
N ILE A 345 23.77 -22.26 3.83
CA ILE A 345 24.36 -23.59 4.10
C ILE A 345 24.32 -23.92 5.60
N GLN A 346 24.48 -22.93 6.48
CA GLN A 346 24.38 -23.11 7.94
C GLN A 346 22.99 -23.56 8.41
N LEU A 347 21.94 -23.36 7.62
CA LEU A 347 20.58 -23.76 7.97
C LEU A 347 20.36 -25.27 7.81
N ARG A 348 21.26 -25.99 7.12
CA ARG A 348 21.13 -27.43 6.96
C ARG A 348 21.28 -28.15 8.30
N SER A 349 20.44 -29.15 8.55
CA SER A 349 20.48 -29.93 9.79
C SER A 349 21.77 -30.73 9.95
N ASP A 350 22.42 -31.10 8.85
CA ASP A 350 23.67 -31.85 8.82
C ASP A 350 24.94 -30.97 8.89
N PHE A 351 24.80 -29.63 8.86
CA PHE A 351 25.93 -28.69 8.79
C PHE A 351 26.98 -28.90 9.91
N LYS A 352 26.53 -29.09 11.16
CA LYS A 352 27.45 -29.26 12.31
C LYS A 352 28.27 -30.55 12.20
N VAL A 353 27.67 -31.63 11.71
CA VAL A 353 28.32 -32.94 11.51
C VAL A 353 29.34 -32.83 10.39
N GLN A 354 28.99 -32.18 9.29
CA GLN A 354 29.91 -31.94 8.17
C GLN A 354 31.11 -31.09 8.61
N LYS A 355 30.89 -30.01 9.38
CA LYS A 355 31.97 -29.17 9.91
C LYS A 355 32.96 -29.99 10.75
N GLN A 356 32.46 -30.82 11.66
CA GLN A 356 33.31 -31.69 12.49
C GLN A 356 34.11 -32.71 11.68
N ASN A 357 33.51 -33.29 10.63
CA ASN A 357 34.19 -34.23 9.74
C ASN A 357 35.33 -33.60 8.92
N ILE A 358 35.27 -32.29 8.65
CA ILE A 358 36.37 -31.56 8.00
C ILE A 358 37.52 -31.36 9.00
N PHE A 359 37.24 -30.98 10.25
CA PHE A 359 38.25 -30.80 11.30
C PHE A 359 38.92 -32.10 11.77
N LEU A 360 38.26 -33.26 11.63
CA LEU A 360 38.84 -34.57 11.94
C LEU A 360 39.69 -35.15 10.77
N ARG A 361 39.63 -34.53 9.59
CA ARG A 361 40.38 -34.91 8.38
C ARG A 361 41.50 -33.92 8.01
N SER A 362 41.68 -32.86 8.81
CA SER A 362 42.80 -31.92 8.75
C SER A 362 43.71 -32.12 9.95
#